data_AF-T1GAI1-F1
#
_entry.id   AF-T1GAI1-F1
#
_cell.length_a   1.000
_cell.length_b   1.000
_cell.length_c   1.000
_cell.angle_alpha   90.00
_cell.angle_beta   90.00
_cell.angle_gamma   90.00
#
_symmetry.space_group_name_H-M   'P 1'
#
loop_
_entity.id
_entity.type
_entity.pdbx_description
1 polymer ?
#
loop_
_entity_poly.entity_id
_entity_poly.type
_entity_poly.pdbx_seq_one_letter_code
_entity_poly.pdbx_strand_id
1 'polypeptide(L)'
;MIKETFEKNEGQTIPPARAVRVSVRIYELGEHYFGVSRSSTAVIAYIMKTHNFDYNQAFEFVKSKRKFVQPNNGFVKQLKLFHKMNYKIDDRIAQENPEPIVYRCKKCRRIVASQSNLLPHNDKSIQGQKIPCKSLIFVEPIGWMKEINKEVQGRLNCPKCSQKLGSFTWINGLNCPCGKEISPAFYMVPSKVELSKMVQNVERTI
;
A
#
# COMPACT_ATOMS: atom_id res chain seq x y z
N MET A 1 -37.38 9.91 42.20
CA MET A 1 -37.34 9.32 40.84
C MET A 1 -35.95 8.74 40.62
N ILE A 2 -35.87 7.43 40.85
CA ILE A 2 -34.95 6.41 40.33
C ILE A 2 -33.56 6.91 39.89
N LYS A 3 -32.59 6.78 40.80
CA LYS A 3 -31.19 6.55 40.48
C LYS A 3 -31.06 5.07 40.12
N GLU A 4 -30.68 4.75 38.90
CA GLU A 4 -30.21 3.40 38.56
C GLU A 4 -28.68 3.39 38.53
N THR A 5 -28.18 2.67 39.53
CA THR A 5 -26.82 2.20 39.80
C THR A 5 -26.25 1.44 38.61
N PHE A 6 -25.16 1.94 38.02
CA PHE A 6 -24.22 1.09 37.32
C PHE A 6 -23.29 0.45 38.36
N GLU A 7 -23.53 -0.82 38.61
CA GLU A 7 -22.68 -1.67 39.42
C GLU A 7 -21.26 -1.68 38.86
N LYS A 8 -20.32 -1.19 39.66
CA LYS A 8 -18.90 -1.44 39.46
C LYS A 8 -18.66 -2.91 39.77
N ASN A 9 -18.34 -3.69 38.75
CA ASN A 9 -17.64 -4.96 38.97
C ASN A 9 -16.19 -4.64 39.40
N GLU A 10 -16.02 -4.42 40.71
CA GLU A 10 -14.72 -4.47 41.38
C GLU A 10 -14.29 -5.93 41.49
N GLY A 11 -13.31 -6.34 40.68
CA GLY A 11 -12.82 -7.72 40.74
C GLY A 11 -11.73 -8.11 39.75
N GLN A 12 -11.20 -7.18 38.95
CA GLN A 12 -10.01 -7.45 38.15
C GLN A 12 -9.01 -6.31 38.35
N THR A 13 -8.14 -6.49 39.34
CA THR A 13 -6.87 -5.78 39.36
C THR A 13 -6.17 -6.13 38.05
N ILE A 14 -6.17 -5.18 37.12
CA ILE A 14 -5.37 -5.28 35.90
C ILE A 14 -3.93 -5.50 36.40
N PRO A 15 -3.32 -6.69 36.20
CA PRO A 15 -1.94 -6.88 36.60
C PRO A 15 -1.16 -5.77 35.90
N PRO A 16 -0.25 -5.05 36.59
CA PRO A 16 0.49 -3.95 36.00
C PRO A 16 1.07 -4.49 34.71
N ALA A 17 0.53 -4.00 33.57
CA ALA A 17 0.92 -4.47 32.26
C ALA A 17 2.43 -4.42 32.26
N ARG A 18 3.06 -5.59 32.29
CA ARG A 18 4.52 -5.76 32.34
C ARG A 18 5.02 -4.83 31.27
N ALA A 19 5.59 -3.69 31.69
CA ALA A 19 5.58 -2.48 30.91
C ALA A 19 6.13 -2.80 29.52
N VAL A 20 5.24 -3.03 28.55
CA VAL A 20 5.65 -3.04 27.16
C VAL A 20 5.87 -1.56 26.94
N ARG A 21 7.10 -1.16 27.22
CA ARG A 21 7.64 0.13 26.89
C ARG A 21 7.68 0.13 25.37
N VAL A 22 6.51 0.25 24.74
CA VAL A 22 6.40 0.67 23.35
C VAL A 22 6.78 2.14 23.38
N SER A 23 8.06 2.40 23.65
CA SER A 23 8.68 3.69 23.42
C SER A 23 8.74 3.84 21.91
N VAL A 24 7.61 4.21 21.31
CA VAL A 24 7.64 4.95 20.06
C VAL A 24 8.27 6.29 20.42
N ARG A 25 9.60 6.35 20.49
CA ARG A 25 10.36 7.59 20.64
C ARG A 25 9.94 8.48 19.48
N ILE A 26 9.18 9.53 19.79
CA ILE A 26 8.94 10.61 18.85
C ILE A 26 10.09 11.56 19.11
N TYR A 27 10.89 11.82 18.09
CA TYR A 27 11.69 13.03 18.09
C TYR A 27 10.77 14.15 17.61
N GLU A 28 10.61 15.20 18.42
CA GLU A 28 10.12 16.50 17.94
C GLU A 28 11.20 17.07 17.02
N LEU A 29 11.14 16.72 15.74
CA LEU A 29 11.94 17.33 14.68
C LEU A 29 10.97 17.85 13.62
N GLY A 30 10.60 19.12 13.75
CA GLY A 30 9.87 19.88 12.73
C GLY A 30 8.40 19.50 12.54
N GLU A 31 7.70 20.26 11.70
CA GLU A 31 6.25 20.22 11.41
C GLU A 31 5.75 18.92 10.73
N HIS A 32 6.10 17.76 11.28
CA HIS A 32 5.73 16.45 10.78
C HIS A 32 5.17 15.57 11.90
N TYR A 33 3.88 15.26 11.80
CA TYR A 33 3.16 14.45 12.78
C TYR A 33 3.49 12.96 12.65
N PHE A 34 4.57 12.51 13.30
CA PHE A 34 4.89 11.09 13.39
C PHE A 34 3.99 10.37 14.44
N GLY A 35 3.33 9.31 14.00
CA GLY A 35 2.54 8.42 14.87
C GLY A 35 1.12 8.87 15.24
N VAL A 36 0.48 9.66 14.37
CA VAL A 36 -0.95 9.96 14.46
C VAL A 36 -1.82 8.80 13.96
N SER A 37 -1.49 8.22 12.79
CA SER A 37 -2.38 7.29 12.07
C SER A 37 -1.80 5.88 11.90
N ARG A 38 -0.76 5.68 11.07
CA ARG A 38 -0.25 4.33 10.73
C ARG A 38 0.30 3.56 11.92
N SER A 39 1.26 4.13 12.64
CA SER A 39 1.89 3.42 13.77
C SER A 39 0.97 3.34 14.99
N SER A 40 0.09 4.32 15.20
CA SER A 40 -0.92 4.24 16.26
C SER A 40 -1.96 3.15 15.97
N THR A 41 -2.37 2.95 14.70
CA THR A 41 -3.21 1.81 14.29
C THR A 41 -2.56 0.48 14.63
N ALA A 42 -1.26 0.31 14.39
CA ALA A 42 -0.55 -0.93 14.75
C ALA A 42 -0.54 -1.16 16.27
N VAL A 43 -0.31 -0.11 17.07
CA VAL A 43 -0.39 -0.19 18.53
C VAL A 43 -1.80 -0.54 19.01
N ILE A 44 -2.83 0.09 18.43
CA ILE A 44 -4.24 -0.21 18.76
C ILE A 44 -4.54 -1.68 18.43
N ALA A 45 -4.16 -2.17 17.25
CA ALA A 45 -4.37 -3.57 16.87
C ALA A 45 -3.70 -4.55 17.84
N TYR A 46 -2.47 -4.23 18.28
CA TYR A 46 -1.75 -5.03 19.27
C TYR A 46 -2.51 -5.08 20.60
N ILE A 47 -2.92 -3.92 21.14
CA ILE A 47 -3.70 -3.84 22.39
C ILE A 47 -5.03 -4.59 22.27
N MET A 48 -5.74 -4.43 21.14
CA MET A 48 -6.97 -5.17 20.86
C MET A 48 -6.76 -6.67 20.97
N LYS A 49 -5.69 -7.20 20.35
CA LYS A 49 -5.37 -8.63 20.38
C LYS A 49 -4.89 -9.11 21.75
N THR A 50 -4.03 -8.35 22.44
CA THR A 50 -3.44 -8.81 23.72
C THR A 50 -4.38 -8.69 24.90
N HIS A 51 -5.29 -7.71 24.88
CA HIS A 51 -6.26 -7.47 25.95
C HIS A 51 -7.69 -7.91 25.59
N ASN A 52 -7.89 -8.52 24.41
CA ASN A 52 -9.21 -8.90 23.92
C ASN A 52 -10.21 -7.71 23.90
N PHE A 53 -9.70 -6.53 23.52
CA PHE A 53 -10.49 -5.30 23.47
C PHE A 53 -11.14 -5.11 22.10
N ASP A 54 -12.33 -4.50 22.10
CA ASP A 54 -12.88 -3.91 20.88
C ASP A 54 -12.09 -2.66 20.45
N TYR A 55 -12.43 -2.10 19.28
CA TYR A 55 -11.75 -0.92 18.76
C TYR A 55 -11.87 0.31 19.69
N ASN A 56 -13.05 0.57 20.25
CA ASN A 56 -13.28 1.78 21.04
C ASN A 56 -12.51 1.70 22.37
N GLN A 57 -12.56 0.55 23.04
CA GLN A 57 -11.81 0.29 24.28
C GLN A 57 -10.31 0.47 24.07
N ALA A 58 -9.74 -0.14 23.02
CA ALA A 58 -8.32 -0.01 22.72
C ALA A 58 -7.93 1.40 22.26
N PHE A 59 -8.79 2.06 21.47
CA PHE A 59 -8.57 3.44 21.03
C PHE A 59 -8.54 4.40 22.22
N GLU A 60 -9.52 4.36 23.12
CA GLU A 60 -9.56 5.22 24.31
C GLU A 60 -8.38 4.95 25.24
N PHE A 61 -8.00 3.68 25.43
CA PHE A 61 -6.81 3.32 26.20
C PHE A 61 -5.56 3.98 25.60
N VAL A 62 -5.33 3.84 24.30
CA VAL A 62 -4.18 4.44 23.61
C VAL A 62 -4.26 5.97 23.60
N LYS A 63 -5.45 6.55 23.42
CA LYS A 63 -5.71 7.99 23.43
C LYS A 63 -5.42 8.62 24.79
N SER A 64 -5.74 7.91 25.89
CA SER A 64 -5.43 8.33 27.26
C SER A 64 -3.92 8.48 27.48
N LYS A 65 -3.11 7.68 26.78
CA LYS A 65 -1.64 7.75 26.82
C LYS A 65 -1.07 8.70 25.76
N ARG A 66 -1.79 8.94 24.66
CA ARG A 66 -1.34 9.75 23.52
C ARG A 66 -2.51 10.49 22.85
N LYS A 67 -2.71 11.76 23.25
CA LYS A 67 -3.86 12.59 22.88
C LYS A 67 -4.05 12.82 21.38
N PHE A 68 -3.00 12.77 20.56
CA PHE A 68 -3.08 13.06 19.12
C PHE A 68 -3.23 11.81 18.24
N VAL A 69 -3.53 10.64 18.83
CA VAL A 69 -3.84 9.44 18.06
C VAL A 69 -5.14 9.62 17.28
N GLN A 70 -5.06 9.39 15.96
CA GLN A 70 -6.17 9.49 15.03
C GLN A 70 -5.91 8.60 13.79
N PRO A 71 -6.23 7.29 13.87
CA PRO A 71 -6.33 6.44 12.69
C PRO A 71 -7.27 7.04 11.64
N ASN A 72 -6.93 6.90 10.36
CA ASN A 72 -7.87 7.28 9.30
C ASN A 72 -9.05 6.30 9.23
N ASN A 73 -10.15 6.70 8.58
CA ASN A 73 -11.37 5.88 8.49
C ASN A 73 -11.14 4.48 7.88
N GLY A 74 -10.15 4.33 6.98
CA GLY A 74 -9.77 3.02 6.43
C GLY A 74 -9.22 2.10 7.51
N PHE A 75 -8.28 2.60 8.32
CA PHE A 75 -7.72 1.86 9.45
C PHE A 75 -8.77 1.56 10.52
N VAL A 76 -9.67 2.49 10.83
CA VAL A 76 -10.76 2.23 11.79
C VAL A 76 -11.64 1.07 11.31
N LYS A 77 -12.02 1.05 10.02
CA LYS A 77 -12.80 -0.05 9.44
C LYS A 77 -12.04 -1.37 9.51
N GLN A 78 -10.74 -1.35 9.20
CA GLN A 78 -9.87 -2.53 9.27
C GLN A 78 -9.73 -3.06 10.71
N LEU A 79 -9.57 -2.19 11.71
CA LEU A 79 -9.48 -2.58 13.13
C LEU A 79 -10.80 -3.19 13.63
N LYS A 80 -11.94 -2.60 13.26
CA LYS A 80 -13.26 -3.17 13.58
C LYS A 80 -13.45 -4.53 12.91
N LEU A 81 -13.02 -4.69 11.67
CA LEU A 81 -13.04 -6.00 10.97
C LEU A 81 -12.10 -7.00 11.67
N PHE A 82 -10.92 -6.58 12.08
CA PHE A 82 -9.96 -7.42 12.81
C PHE A 82 -10.55 -7.99 14.10
N HIS A 83 -11.29 -7.18 14.87
CA HIS A 83 -12.04 -7.67 16.04
C HIS A 83 -13.14 -8.68 15.63
N LYS A 84 -13.92 -8.39 14.58
CA LYS A 84 -14.95 -9.32 14.06
C LYS A 84 -14.37 -10.67 13.62
N MET A 85 -13.13 -10.68 13.14
CA MET A 85 -12.39 -11.90 12.78
C MET A 85 -11.72 -12.55 14.00
N ASN A 86 -12.10 -12.16 15.22
CA ASN A 86 -11.52 -12.65 16.47
C ASN A 86 -9.98 -12.55 16.49
N TYR A 87 -9.46 -11.45 15.96
CA TYR A 87 -8.02 -11.15 15.83
C TYR A 87 -7.21 -12.17 15.02
N LYS A 88 -7.89 -12.95 14.18
CA LYS A 88 -7.26 -13.87 13.22
C LYS A 88 -7.08 -13.16 11.88
N ILE A 89 -5.94 -13.41 11.25
CA ILE A 89 -5.65 -13.00 9.87
C ILE A 89 -5.46 -14.31 9.11
N ASP A 90 -6.07 -14.43 7.93
CA ASP A 90 -5.86 -15.59 7.08
C ASP A 90 -4.40 -15.62 6.62
N ASP A 91 -3.66 -16.62 7.10
CA ASP A 91 -2.25 -16.81 6.77
C ASP A 91 -2.03 -17.04 5.27
N ARG A 92 -3.05 -17.49 4.52
CA ARG A 92 -2.97 -17.67 3.06
C ARG A 92 -2.76 -16.34 2.33
N ILE A 93 -3.34 -15.25 2.85
CA ILE A 93 -3.14 -13.90 2.29
C ILE A 93 -1.68 -13.45 2.50
N ALA A 94 -1.05 -13.87 3.60
CA ALA A 94 0.36 -13.60 3.85
C ALA A 94 1.32 -14.48 3.02
N GLN A 95 0.81 -15.55 2.41
CA GLN A 95 1.57 -16.51 1.61
C GLN A 95 1.56 -16.20 0.10
N GLU A 96 0.67 -15.33 -0.39
CA GLU A 96 0.76 -14.86 -1.77
C GLU A 96 2.12 -14.17 -1.95
N ASN A 97 2.98 -14.77 -2.77
CA ASN A 97 4.31 -14.22 -3.05
C ASN A 97 4.11 -12.94 -3.87
N PRO A 98 4.23 -11.74 -3.28
CA PRO A 98 3.93 -10.52 -3.98
C PRO A 98 4.89 -10.40 -5.17
N GLU A 99 4.39 -9.97 -6.33
CA GLU A 99 5.27 -9.83 -7.49
C GLU A 99 6.51 -9.01 -7.12
N PRO A 100 7.72 -9.60 -7.26
CA PRO A 100 8.92 -9.06 -6.65
C PRO A 100 9.32 -7.74 -7.27
N ILE A 101 8.83 -7.44 -8.48
CA ILE A 101 9.15 -6.24 -9.24
C ILE A 101 7.86 -5.55 -9.66
N VAL A 102 7.66 -4.32 -9.16
CA VAL A 102 6.51 -3.48 -9.50
C VAL A 102 6.93 -2.09 -9.94
N TYR A 103 6.11 -1.47 -10.79
CA TYR A 103 6.25 -0.09 -11.22
C TYR A 103 5.27 0.79 -10.45
N ARG A 104 5.79 1.87 -9.87
CA ARG A 104 5.00 2.84 -9.10
C ARG A 104 5.03 4.20 -9.80
N CYS A 105 3.93 4.93 -9.68
CA CYS A 105 3.89 6.34 -10.09
C CYS A 105 4.87 7.15 -9.22
N LYS A 106 5.78 7.90 -9.84
CA LYS A 106 6.77 8.71 -9.11
C LYS A 106 6.16 9.78 -8.21
N LYS A 107 4.98 10.33 -8.56
CA LYS A 107 4.32 11.39 -7.77
C LYS A 107 3.60 10.89 -6.53
N CYS A 108 2.93 9.74 -6.59
CA CYS A 108 2.06 9.29 -5.50
C CYS A 108 2.34 7.87 -4.98
N ARG A 109 3.35 7.20 -5.54
CA ARG A 109 3.82 5.85 -5.20
C ARG A 109 2.79 4.74 -5.40
N ARG A 110 1.65 5.02 -6.04
CA ARG A 110 0.64 4.03 -6.42
C ARG A 110 1.26 3.04 -7.40
N ILE A 111 1.07 1.74 -7.18
CA ILE A 111 1.45 0.69 -8.13
C ILE A 111 0.59 0.86 -9.39
N VAL A 112 1.24 0.89 -10.55
CA VAL A 112 0.60 1.13 -11.85
C VAL A 112 0.87 0.00 -12.85
N ALA A 113 1.88 -0.83 -12.62
CA ALA A 113 2.08 -2.08 -13.33
C ALA A 113 2.96 -3.02 -12.49
N SER A 114 2.92 -4.30 -12.78
CA SER A 114 3.85 -5.30 -12.27
C SER A 114 4.74 -5.82 -13.41
N GLN A 115 5.67 -6.73 -13.10
CA GLN A 115 6.57 -7.30 -14.11
C GLN A 115 5.79 -8.14 -15.14
N SER A 116 4.75 -8.84 -14.70
CA SER A 116 3.90 -9.65 -15.58
C SER A 116 3.13 -8.82 -16.61
N ASN A 117 2.91 -7.52 -16.36
CA ASN A 117 2.24 -6.65 -17.33
C ASN A 117 3.17 -6.12 -18.42
N LEU A 118 4.48 -6.31 -18.33
CA LEU A 118 5.42 -5.70 -19.27
C LEU A 118 5.48 -6.45 -20.60
N LEU A 119 5.63 -5.69 -21.68
CA LEU A 119 6.03 -6.19 -23.00
C LEU A 119 7.53 -5.86 -23.21
N PRO A 120 8.45 -6.75 -22.79
CA PRO A 120 9.88 -6.48 -22.85
C PRO A 120 10.37 -6.44 -24.28
N HIS A 121 11.34 -5.57 -24.53
CA HIS A 121 12.06 -5.50 -25.79
C HIS A 121 13.48 -4.99 -25.53
N ASN A 122 14.39 -5.29 -26.44
CA ASN A 122 15.81 -5.02 -26.26
C ASN A 122 16.27 -3.86 -27.11
N ASP A 123 17.33 -3.20 -26.66
CA ASP A 123 18.02 -2.20 -27.47
C ASP A 123 18.82 -2.86 -28.59
N LYS A 124 18.89 -2.23 -29.76
CA LYS A 124 19.62 -2.74 -30.93
C LYS A 124 21.14 -2.45 -30.86
N SER A 125 21.63 -1.99 -29.72
CA SER A 125 23.00 -1.52 -29.54
C SER A 125 23.99 -2.67 -29.28
N ILE A 126 24.66 -3.07 -30.38
CA ILE A 126 26.01 -3.65 -30.47
C ILE A 126 26.16 -5.13 -30.05
N GLN A 127 26.48 -5.97 -31.04
CA GLN A 127 27.15 -7.29 -30.89
C GLN A 127 26.48 -8.31 -29.94
N GLY A 128 25.24 -8.71 -30.23
CA GLY A 128 24.67 -9.94 -29.68
C GLY A 128 24.29 -9.93 -28.19
N GLN A 129 24.50 -8.82 -27.46
CA GLN A 129 24.03 -8.68 -26.08
C GLN A 129 22.58 -8.19 -26.04
N LYS A 130 21.70 -8.97 -25.39
CA LYS A 130 20.29 -8.61 -25.16
C LYS A 130 20.17 -7.63 -23.99
N ILE A 131 20.43 -6.34 -24.25
CA ILE A 131 20.27 -5.28 -23.24
C ILE A 131 18.79 -4.86 -23.19
N PRO A 132 18.12 -4.88 -22.01
CA PRO A 132 16.72 -4.47 -21.91
C PRO A 132 16.56 -2.98 -22.20
N CYS A 133 15.61 -2.64 -23.06
CA CYS A 133 15.36 -1.26 -23.45
C CYS A 133 14.87 -0.42 -22.26
N LYS A 134 15.37 0.81 -22.16
CA LYS A 134 15.02 1.77 -21.11
C LYS A 134 14.27 3.00 -21.65
N SER A 135 13.99 3.06 -22.95
CA SER A 135 13.40 4.24 -23.60
C SER A 135 11.91 4.40 -23.27
N LEU A 136 11.14 3.32 -23.43
CA LEU A 136 9.70 3.26 -23.12
C LEU A 136 9.38 1.93 -22.45
N ILE A 137 8.46 1.96 -21.49
CA ILE A 137 8.01 0.77 -20.78
C ILE A 137 6.66 0.38 -21.37
N PHE A 138 6.64 -0.61 -22.25
CA PHE A 138 5.41 -1.11 -22.84
C PHE A 138 4.74 -2.10 -21.90
N VAL A 139 3.41 -2.08 -21.91
CA VAL A 139 2.58 -2.93 -21.07
C VAL A 139 1.38 -3.47 -21.83
N GLU A 140 0.82 -4.56 -21.36
CA GLU A 140 -0.54 -4.94 -21.71
C GLU A 140 -1.55 -3.99 -21.04
N PRO A 141 -2.78 -3.84 -21.58
CA PRO A 141 -3.84 -3.09 -20.91
C PRO A 141 -4.11 -3.60 -19.49
N ILE A 142 -4.07 -2.71 -18.50
CA ILE A 142 -4.28 -3.06 -17.08
C ILE A 142 -5.65 -2.54 -16.64
N GLY A 143 -6.38 -3.29 -15.80
CA GLY A 143 -7.77 -2.98 -15.42
C GLY A 143 -8.02 -1.60 -14.78
N TRP A 144 -6.99 -0.85 -14.34
CA TRP A 144 -7.15 0.52 -13.88
C TRP A 144 -7.15 1.57 -15.02
N MET A 145 -6.71 1.21 -16.23
CA MET A 145 -6.68 2.08 -17.41
C MET A 145 -8.11 2.32 -17.88
N LYS A 146 -8.77 3.32 -17.27
CA LYS A 146 -10.14 3.68 -17.60
C LYS A 146 -10.21 4.24 -19.02
N GLU A 147 -11.34 4.03 -19.68
CA GLU A 147 -11.70 4.66 -20.95
C GLU A 147 -10.88 4.25 -22.18
N ILE A 148 -9.91 3.34 -22.02
CA ILE A 148 -9.15 2.82 -23.17
C ILE A 148 -10.06 2.17 -24.22
N ASN A 149 -11.18 1.55 -23.84
CA ASN A 149 -12.10 0.94 -24.78
C ASN A 149 -13.02 1.95 -25.50
N LYS A 150 -12.99 3.23 -25.12
CA LYS A 150 -13.83 4.28 -25.71
C LYS A 150 -13.12 5.05 -26.82
N GLU A 151 -11.80 5.09 -26.80
CA GLU A 151 -10.97 5.88 -27.71
C GLU A 151 -9.93 4.97 -28.39
N VAL A 152 -9.60 5.26 -29.66
CA VAL A 152 -8.57 4.51 -30.40
C VAL A 152 -7.16 4.82 -29.90
N GLN A 153 -6.95 6.02 -29.37
CA GLN A 153 -5.67 6.48 -28.82
C GLN A 153 -5.94 7.49 -27.71
N GLY A 154 -5.03 7.59 -26.74
CA GLY A 154 -5.24 8.50 -25.62
C GLY A 154 -4.11 8.53 -24.61
N ARG A 155 -4.40 9.09 -23.43
CA ARG A 155 -3.43 9.29 -22.34
C ARG A 155 -3.65 8.27 -21.22
N LEU A 156 -2.56 7.75 -20.66
CA LEU A 156 -2.61 6.92 -19.46
C LEU A 156 -2.32 7.77 -18.23
N ASN A 157 -3.34 7.99 -17.39
CA ASN A 157 -3.24 8.81 -16.18
C ASN A 157 -3.26 7.94 -14.91
N CYS A 158 -2.40 8.28 -13.94
CA CYS A 158 -2.37 7.57 -12.66
C CYS A 158 -3.75 7.60 -11.97
N PRO A 159 -4.31 6.46 -11.54
CA PRO A 159 -5.66 6.40 -10.97
C PRO A 159 -5.78 7.06 -9.59
N LYS A 160 -4.64 7.37 -8.93
CA LYS A 160 -4.61 8.02 -7.62
C LYS A 160 -4.41 9.54 -7.69
N CYS A 161 -3.54 10.03 -8.57
CA CYS A 161 -3.12 11.43 -8.59
C CYS A 161 -3.23 12.12 -9.95
N SER A 162 -3.83 11.44 -10.94
CA SER A 162 -4.12 11.92 -12.30
C SER A 162 -2.91 12.40 -13.11
N GLN A 163 -1.69 12.10 -12.67
CA GLN A 163 -0.49 12.43 -13.45
C GLN A 163 -0.45 11.58 -14.72
N LYS A 164 -0.17 12.21 -15.86
CA LYS A 164 0.13 11.51 -17.12
C LYS A 164 1.38 10.64 -16.96
N LEU A 165 1.19 9.32 -17.07
CA LEU A 165 2.25 8.31 -17.00
C LEU A 165 2.76 7.94 -18.39
N GLY A 166 1.89 8.02 -19.40
CA GLY A 166 2.22 7.72 -20.79
C GLY A 166 1.00 7.85 -21.70
N SER A 167 0.93 7.03 -22.73
CA SER A 167 -0.13 7.09 -23.75
C SER A 167 -0.45 5.69 -24.27
N PHE A 168 -1.54 5.57 -25.01
CA PHE A 168 -1.92 4.34 -25.69
C PHE A 168 -2.43 4.58 -27.11
N THR A 169 -2.38 3.54 -27.95
CA THR A 169 -3.00 3.47 -29.27
C THR A 169 -3.32 2.00 -29.59
N TRP A 170 -4.55 1.75 -30.05
CA TRP A 170 -5.04 0.41 -30.42
C TRP A 170 -4.68 -0.01 -31.84
N ILE A 171 -4.64 0.94 -32.77
CA ILE A 171 -4.52 0.64 -34.21
C ILE A 171 -3.11 0.96 -34.70
N ASN A 172 -2.63 2.16 -34.40
CA ASN A 172 -1.32 2.59 -34.85
C ASN A 172 -0.25 1.96 -33.95
N GLY A 173 0.73 1.29 -34.55
CA GLY A 173 1.94 0.88 -33.84
C GLY A 173 2.75 2.08 -33.36
N LEU A 174 3.60 1.86 -32.36
CA LEU A 174 4.56 2.85 -31.90
C LEU A 174 5.98 2.34 -32.10
N ASN A 175 6.79 3.17 -32.76
CA ASN A 175 8.23 2.97 -32.85
C ASN A 175 8.90 3.45 -31.56
N CYS A 176 9.47 2.51 -30.83
CA CYS A 176 10.32 2.82 -29.69
C CYS A 176 11.67 3.38 -30.18
N PRO A 177 12.29 4.34 -29.46
CA PRO A 177 13.61 4.87 -29.83
C PRO A 177 14.73 3.83 -30.00
N CYS A 178 14.59 2.62 -29.44
CA CYS A 178 15.50 1.50 -29.69
C CYS A 178 15.34 0.83 -31.07
N GLY A 179 14.37 1.29 -31.87
CA GLY A 179 14.08 0.78 -33.21
C GLY A 179 13.17 -0.45 -33.24
N LYS A 180 12.46 -0.77 -32.15
CA LYS A 180 11.41 -1.80 -32.13
C LYS A 180 10.03 -1.15 -32.27
N GLU A 181 9.22 -1.68 -33.17
CA GLU A 181 7.81 -1.34 -33.29
C GLU A 181 6.95 -2.28 -32.44
N ILE A 182 5.97 -1.72 -31.73
CA ILE A 182 5.00 -2.45 -30.91
C ILE A 182 3.59 -1.98 -31.27
N SER A 183 2.67 -2.93 -31.49
CA SER A 183 1.25 -2.68 -31.77
C SER A 183 0.38 -3.82 -31.18
N PRO A 184 -0.76 -3.52 -30.52
CA PRO A 184 -1.17 -2.19 -30.06
C PRO A 184 -0.18 -1.64 -29.01
N ALA A 185 0.01 -0.33 -28.96
CA ALA A 185 1.02 0.28 -28.09
C ALA A 185 0.39 0.93 -26.86
N PHE A 186 0.60 0.32 -25.70
CA PHE A 186 0.35 0.93 -24.39
C PHE A 186 1.69 1.07 -23.70
N TYR A 187 2.03 2.29 -23.27
CA TYR A 187 3.35 2.51 -22.70
C TYR A 187 3.35 3.57 -21.61
N MET A 188 4.31 3.44 -20.70
CA MET A 188 4.64 4.41 -19.68
C MET A 188 6.02 5.01 -19.94
N VAL A 189 6.17 6.28 -19.59
CA VAL A 189 7.42 7.01 -19.70
C VAL A 189 8.27 6.74 -18.45
N PRO A 190 9.52 6.27 -18.58
CA PRO A 190 10.41 5.97 -17.44
C PRO A 190 10.63 7.15 -16.48
N SER A 191 10.54 8.39 -16.96
CA SER A 191 10.65 9.58 -16.11
C SER A 191 9.44 9.79 -15.18
N LYS A 192 8.30 9.14 -15.44
CA LYS A 192 7.04 9.28 -14.68
C LYS A 192 6.76 8.10 -13.74
N VAL A 193 7.49 7.00 -13.90
CA VAL A 193 7.37 5.78 -13.09
C VAL A 193 8.72 5.36 -12.51
N GLU A 194 8.69 4.53 -11.48
CA GLU A 194 9.88 3.99 -10.83
C GLU A 194 9.72 2.50 -10.53
N LEU A 195 10.85 1.80 -10.60
CA LEU A 195 10.95 0.39 -10.27
C LEU A 195 11.09 0.22 -8.76
N SER A 196 10.32 -0.68 -8.16
CA SER A 196 10.42 -1.00 -6.75
C SER A 196 10.42 -2.51 -6.60
N LYS A 197 11.44 -3.02 -5.91
CA LYS A 197 11.43 -4.41 -5.46
C LYS A 197 10.51 -4.53 -4.25
N MET A 198 9.49 -5.38 -4.30
CA MET A 198 8.73 -5.76 -3.11
C MET A 198 9.62 -6.72 -2.33
N VAL A 199 10.12 -6.30 -1.17
CA VAL A 199 10.86 -7.20 -0.27
C VAL A 199 9.84 -8.00 0.52
N GLN A 200 9.91 -9.33 0.44
CA GLN A 200 9.19 -10.21 1.36
C GLN A 200 9.86 -10.13 2.74
N ASN A 201 9.50 -9.14 3.55
CA ASN A 201 9.91 -9.12 4.96
C ASN A 201 8.91 -9.97 5.77
N VAL A 202 9.03 -11.30 5.68
CA VAL A 202 8.45 -12.21 6.67
C VAL A 202 9.36 -13.44 6.84
N GLU A 203 10.62 -13.24 7.19
CA GLU A 203 11.28 -14.27 7.99
C GLU A 203 10.65 -14.17 9.38
N ARG A 204 9.70 -15.08 9.67
CA ARG A 204 9.20 -15.28 11.03
C ARG A 204 10.43 -15.66 11.87
N THR A 205 10.92 -14.74 12.69
CA THR A 205 11.84 -15.13 13.77
C THR A 205 11.02 -16.04 14.68
N ILE A 206 11.26 -17.34 14.56
CA ILE A 206 10.75 -18.38 15.47
C ILE A 206 11.38 -18.16 16.83
#